data_AF-A0A383VK59-F1
#
_entry.id   AF-A0A383VK59-F1
#
_cell.length_a   1.000
_cell.length_b   1.000
_cell.length_c   1.000
_cell.angle_alpha   90.00
_cell.angle_beta   90.00
_cell.angle_gamma   90.00
#
_symmetry.space_group_name_H-M   'P 1'
#
loop_
_entity.id
_entity.type
_entity.pdbx_description
1 polymer ?
#
loop_
_entity_poly.entity_id
_entity_poly.type
_entity_poly.pdbx_seq_one_letter_code
_entity_poly.pdbx_strand_id
1 'polypeptide(L)'
;MVLTWALQLVSAGMHITYAQLLAAADSMVAGVEVWVQAQQQLKLQSDIPSAAYTVCSSDWGSLKLPPEQTVPLLQLAVNCSDPAVAAAALCHLPEKLEPGVARKLLLTAVTRQHSEVVKAMAQLPAVLQHLDTATLELLLGFLVKEDDNAHSIKALRELPVAAQLSSDAVCRLLLAAAQNPEADMTVALLCELDGAKHMTSHSMAGLLAALVESSADSSESDQEVDIHVDSMSCICALPSALALGCSTIMQLLRSCCAASWCCSCLEFVCAVQLSKLPVAKELDLEEAMQRMIAAIEEGDSSTARSLTYMPAAQSISSGQLLQLLTAAVQQPSWSSCNVADRLCQLPAAQQRSSGQLLQLLTAAVQQPSWSGCNVADVLCQLPAAQQLSNKNVAGLLLAALLQGEAGCVRGVQQLSTDQTAAALKVAAMWSCVDALTQLCNCPAASLVSREQLAVALEAAIMRGSEACLLLLCQLPAAHQFSEEVERRLEWLLASAKPFRSRMCSVFVRRLPAQQ
;
A
#
# COMPACT_ATOMS: atom_id res chain seq x y z
N MET A 1 11.55 22.86 33.26
CA MET A 1 10.94 24.21 33.27
C MET A 1 9.90 24.37 34.39
N VAL A 2 9.01 23.39 34.63
CA VAL A 2 7.92 23.50 35.63
C VAL A 2 8.44 23.72 37.07
N LEU A 3 9.46 22.99 37.51
CA LEU A 3 10.04 23.15 38.86
C LEU A 3 10.60 24.56 39.11
N THR A 4 11.21 25.19 38.10
CA THR A 4 11.77 26.55 38.22
C THR A 4 10.68 27.58 38.52
N TRP A 5 9.52 27.46 37.88
CA TRP A 5 8.37 28.32 38.14
C TRP A 5 7.79 28.07 39.54
N ALA A 6 7.66 26.82 39.95
CA ALA A 6 7.22 26.48 41.30
C ALA A 6 8.17 27.08 42.36
N LEU A 7 9.49 26.98 42.18
CA LEU A 7 10.48 27.60 43.06
C LEU A 7 10.32 29.13 43.16
N GLN A 8 10.06 29.82 42.05
CA GLN A 8 9.83 31.26 42.04
C GLN A 8 8.53 31.64 42.77
N LEU A 9 7.44 30.92 42.52
CA LEU A 9 6.15 31.18 43.18
C LEU A 9 6.22 30.90 44.69
N VAL A 10 6.89 29.82 45.08
CA VAL A 10 7.13 29.48 46.49
C VAL A 10 8.03 30.51 47.16
N SER A 11 9.08 30.98 46.48
CA SER A 11 9.93 32.08 46.98
C SER A 11 9.17 33.40 47.12
N ALA A 12 8.13 33.61 46.32
CA ALA A 12 7.22 34.74 46.41
C ALA A 12 6.13 34.57 47.49
N GLY A 13 6.15 33.48 48.26
CA GLY A 13 5.25 33.22 49.39
C GLY A 13 4.04 32.34 49.09
N MET A 14 3.88 31.86 47.84
CA MET A 14 2.80 30.92 47.50
C MET A 14 3.15 29.51 47.98
N HIS A 15 2.42 28.99 48.94
CA HIS A 15 2.61 27.65 49.48
C HIS A 15 1.37 26.79 49.27
N ILE A 16 1.58 25.48 49.15
CA ILE A 16 0.51 24.49 49.12
C ILE A 16 0.50 23.75 50.46
N THR A 17 -0.68 23.71 51.08
CA THR A 17 -0.91 22.90 52.29
C THR A 17 -1.05 21.43 51.94
N TYR A 18 -0.88 20.53 52.91
CA TYR A 18 -1.04 19.10 52.66
C TYR A 18 -2.46 18.76 52.18
N ALA A 19 -3.48 19.39 52.75
CA ALA A 19 -4.86 19.20 52.32
C ALA A 19 -5.10 19.65 50.86
N GLN A 20 -4.53 20.79 50.46
CA GLN A 20 -4.60 21.27 49.07
C GLN A 20 -3.84 20.36 48.11
N LEU A 21 -2.68 19.83 48.52
CA LEU A 21 -1.91 18.87 47.73
C LEU A 21 -2.72 17.60 47.45
N LEU A 22 -3.31 17.02 48.50
CA LEU A 22 -4.15 15.82 48.35
C LEU A 22 -5.39 16.11 47.50
N ALA A 23 -6.08 17.24 47.72
CA ALA A 23 -7.23 17.61 46.91
C ALA A 23 -6.88 17.83 45.43
N ALA A 24 -5.71 18.40 45.14
CA ALA A 24 -5.20 18.59 43.78
C ALA A 24 -4.87 17.24 43.12
N ALA A 25 -4.20 16.33 43.84
CA ALA A 25 -3.94 14.97 43.37
C ALA A 25 -5.22 14.16 43.16
N ASP A 26 -6.20 14.31 44.05
CA ASP A 26 -7.52 13.72 43.98
C ASP A 26 -8.32 14.24 42.76
N SER A 27 -8.05 15.48 42.34
CA SER A 27 -8.62 16.11 41.15
C SER A 27 -7.78 15.89 39.88
N MET A 28 -6.76 15.01 39.92
CA MET A 28 -5.85 14.70 38.82
C MET A 28 -5.12 15.93 38.24
N VAL A 29 -4.82 16.93 39.08
CA VAL A 29 -4.06 18.12 38.67
C VAL A 29 -2.62 17.71 38.38
N ALA A 30 -2.14 17.96 37.17
CA ALA A 30 -0.77 17.63 36.78
C ALA A 30 0.29 18.44 37.55
N GLY A 31 1.42 17.80 37.88
CA GLY A 31 2.60 18.50 38.41
C GLY A 31 2.50 18.89 39.89
N VAL A 32 1.63 18.27 40.68
CA VAL A 32 1.52 18.52 42.13
C VAL A 32 2.82 18.26 42.89
N GLU A 33 3.62 17.31 42.42
CA GLU A 33 4.91 16.93 42.99
C GLU A 33 5.95 18.06 42.92
N VAL A 34 5.88 18.95 41.92
CA VAL A 34 6.85 20.04 41.79
C VAL A 34 6.71 21.08 42.91
N TRP A 35 5.51 21.21 43.49
CA TRP A 35 5.27 22.08 44.64
C TRP A 35 5.87 21.49 45.92
N VAL A 36 5.77 20.17 46.08
CA VAL A 36 6.39 19.43 47.18
C VAL A 36 7.91 19.58 47.10
N GLN A 37 8.49 19.34 45.93
CA GLN A 37 9.93 19.48 45.68
C GLN A 37 10.41 20.93 45.91
N ALA A 38 9.68 21.94 45.43
CA ALA A 38 10.02 23.34 45.62
C ALA A 38 10.03 23.76 47.11
N GLN A 39 9.00 23.40 47.87
CA GLN A 39 8.93 23.69 49.31
C GLN A 39 10.04 22.96 50.09
N GLN A 40 10.39 21.73 49.69
CA GLN A 40 11.49 20.97 50.28
C GLN A 40 12.85 21.63 50.02
N GLN A 41 13.12 22.03 48.77
CA GLN A 41 14.39 22.65 48.38
C GLN A 41 14.62 24.00 49.08
N LEU A 42 13.54 24.78 49.27
CA LEU A 42 13.60 26.06 49.99
C LEU A 42 13.56 25.90 51.51
N LYS A 43 13.49 24.66 52.02
CA LYS A 43 13.45 24.33 53.46
C LYS A 43 12.35 25.09 54.21
N LEU A 44 11.22 25.32 53.55
CA LEU A 44 10.08 25.98 54.18
C LEU A 44 9.44 25.04 55.19
N GLN A 45 8.99 25.60 56.32
CA GLN A 45 8.18 24.87 57.28
C GLN A 45 6.79 24.68 56.66
N SER A 46 6.42 23.45 56.33
CA SER A 46 5.09 23.10 55.83
C SER A 46 4.43 22.02 56.69
N ASP A 47 3.12 21.87 56.51
CA ASP A 47 2.31 20.81 57.12
C ASP A 47 2.37 19.48 56.33
N ILE A 48 3.18 19.42 55.27
CA ILE A 48 3.32 18.22 54.43
C ILE A 48 4.14 17.16 55.19
N PRO A 49 3.61 15.93 55.37
CA PRO A 49 4.32 14.88 56.09
C PRO A 49 5.53 14.36 55.30
N SER A 50 6.54 13.84 55.99
CA SER A 50 7.75 13.24 55.38
C SER A 50 7.42 12.14 54.36
N ALA A 51 6.34 11.38 54.59
CA ALA A 51 5.88 10.36 53.66
C ALA A 51 5.50 10.94 52.29
N ALA A 52 4.83 12.10 52.24
CA ALA A 52 4.47 12.75 50.98
C ALA A 52 5.70 13.28 50.22
N TYR A 53 6.71 13.80 50.93
CA TYR A 53 8.00 14.13 50.31
C TYR A 53 8.67 12.92 49.69
N THR A 54 8.67 11.79 50.42
CA THR A 54 9.29 10.53 49.99
C THR A 54 8.60 9.96 48.75
N VAL A 55 7.26 10.01 48.73
CA VAL A 55 6.42 9.64 47.57
C VAL A 55 6.83 10.45 46.34
N CYS A 56 7.02 11.76 46.47
CA CYS A 56 7.40 12.66 45.38
C CYS A 56 8.89 12.66 45.01
N SER A 57 9.74 11.91 45.73
CA SER A 57 11.21 11.88 45.54
C SER A 57 11.75 10.51 45.11
N SER A 58 10.88 9.61 44.66
CA SER A 58 11.21 8.28 44.09
C SER A 58 11.85 7.26 45.06
N ASP A 59 11.95 7.55 46.36
CA ASP A 59 12.56 6.66 47.37
C ASP A 59 11.53 5.78 48.10
N TRP A 60 10.90 4.87 47.36
CA TRP A 60 9.80 4.05 47.88
C TRP A 60 10.22 2.84 48.72
N GLY A 61 11.45 2.35 48.55
CA GLY A 61 11.88 1.03 49.06
C GLY A 61 11.83 0.88 50.59
N SER A 62 11.83 1.98 51.33
CA SER A 62 11.79 1.97 52.80
C SER A 62 10.48 2.52 53.39
N LEU A 63 9.56 2.98 52.53
CA LEU A 63 8.40 3.74 52.98
C LEU A 63 7.31 2.84 53.57
N LYS A 64 7.01 3.04 54.86
CA LYS A 64 5.84 2.44 55.53
C LYS A 64 4.70 3.45 55.52
N LEU A 65 3.69 3.21 54.70
CA LEU A 65 2.51 4.06 54.63
C LEU A 65 1.60 3.81 55.85
N PRO A 66 1.22 4.87 56.60
CA PRO A 66 0.18 4.74 57.61
C PRO A 66 -1.14 4.29 56.95
N PRO A 67 -1.90 3.36 57.54
CA PRO A 67 -3.14 2.85 56.93
C PRO A 67 -4.11 3.96 56.53
N GLU A 68 -4.28 4.98 57.38
CA GLU A 68 -5.16 6.12 57.16
C GLU A 68 -4.70 7.08 56.05
N GLN A 69 -3.41 7.06 55.69
CA GLN A 69 -2.84 7.90 54.62
C GLN A 69 -2.50 7.12 53.36
N THR A 70 -2.67 5.79 53.37
CA THR A 70 -2.25 4.93 52.26
C THR A 70 -2.93 5.34 50.96
N VAL A 71 -4.27 5.46 50.96
CA VAL A 71 -5.01 5.80 49.74
C VAL A 71 -4.67 7.20 49.19
N PRO A 72 -4.69 8.29 49.99
CA PRO A 72 -4.30 9.61 49.49
C PRO A 72 -2.85 9.68 48.98
N LEU A 73 -1.91 8.97 49.62
CA LEU A 73 -0.51 8.94 49.20
C LEU A 73 -0.31 8.09 47.93
N LEU A 74 -1.05 6.99 47.75
CA LEU A 74 -1.10 6.25 46.49
C LEU A 74 -1.68 7.11 45.36
N GLN A 75 -2.74 7.86 45.62
CA GLN A 75 -3.32 8.79 44.64
C GLN A 75 -2.33 9.89 44.26
N LEU A 76 -1.62 10.46 45.23
CA LEU A 76 -0.54 11.42 44.98
C LEU A 76 0.56 10.81 44.11
N ALA A 77 0.98 9.58 44.42
CA ALA A 77 2.02 8.87 43.69
C ALA A 77 1.66 8.60 42.23
N VAL A 78 0.47 8.04 41.99
CA VAL A 78 -0.02 7.74 40.64
C VAL A 78 -0.31 9.02 39.83
N ASN A 79 -0.47 10.17 40.50
CA ASN A 79 -0.64 11.46 39.82
C ASN A 79 0.70 12.16 39.48
N CYS A 80 1.83 11.71 40.05
CA CYS A 80 3.14 12.28 39.79
C CYS A 80 3.53 12.15 38.30
N SER A 81 4.37 13.04 37.76
CA SER A 81 4.84 12.91 36.37
C SER A 81 5.86 11.80 36.14
N ASP A 82 6.51 11.30 37.19
CA ASP A 82 7.53 10.24 37.11
C ASP A 82 6.85 8.84 37.07
N PRO A 83 6.95 8.09 35.96
CA PRO A 83 6.39 6.74 35.86
C PRO A 83 6.97 5.76 36.88
N ALA A 84 8.23 5.96 37.31
CA ALA A 84 8.86 5.08 38.30
C ALA A 84 8.21 5.23 39.69
N VAL A 85 7.82 6.46 40.06
CA VAL A 85 7.07 6.73 41.29
C VAL A 85 5.70 6.05 41.25
N ALA A 86 4.99 6.20 40.14
CA ALA A 86 3.67 5.59 39.97
C ALA A 86 3.74 4.05 39.99
N ALA A 87 4.76 3.47 39.34
CA ALA A 87 5.00 2.03 39.37
C ALA A 87 5.37 1.51 40.77
N ALA A 88 6.22 2.23 41.51
CA ALA A 88 6.57 1.86 42.88
C ALA A 88 5.35 1.87 43.81
N ALA A 89 4.39 2.76 43.59
CA ALA A 89 3.15 2.83 44.35
C ALA A 89 2.33 1.52 44.27
N LEU A 90 2.41 0.79 43.16
CA LEU A 90 1.73 -0.50 43.02
C LEU A 90 2.15 -1.53 44.07
N CYS A 91 3.42 -1.53 44.47
CA CYS A 91 3.95 -2.44 45.49
C CYS A 91 3.33 -2.22 46.88
N HIS A 92 2.61 -1.10 47.05
CA HIS A 92 1.96 -0.71 48.29
C HIS A 92 0.43 -0.69 48.18
N LEU A 93 -0.15 -1.22 47.10
CA LEU A 93 -1.60 -1.38 47.01
C LEU A 93 -2.09 -2.34 48.12
N PRO A 94 -3.09 -1.93 48.93
CA PRO A 94 -3.66 -2.83 49.92
C PRO A 94 -4.39 -4.00 49.24
N GLU A 95 -4.38 -5.18 49.87
CA GLU A 95 -5.05 -6.39 49.36
C GLU A 95 -6.55 -6.17 49.07
N LYS A 96 -7.19 -5.31 49.86
CA LYS A 96 -8.59 -4.92 49.70
C LYS A 96 -8.65 -3.44 49.38
N LEU A 97 -8.86 -3.14 48.11
CA LEU A 97 -9.05 -1.78 47.65
C LEU A 97 -10.55 -1.51 47.49
N GLU A 98 -11.02 -0.40 48.03
CA GLU A 98 -12.39 0.07 47.80
C GLU A 98 -12.62 0.27 46.30
N PRO A 99 -13.77 -0.16 45.74
CA PRO A 99 -14.08 -0.09 44.30
C PRO A 99 -13.84 1.29 43.68
N GLY A 100 -14.33 2.34 44.38
CA GLY A 100 -14.19 3.72 43.93
C GLY A 100 -12.73 4.19 43.92
N VAL A 101 -11.91 3.68 44.84
CA VAL A 101 -10.48 3.99 44.92
C VAL A 101 -9.71 3.28 43.82
N ALA A 102 -9.97 1.98 43.58
CA ALA A 102 -9.43 1.22 42.43
C ALA A 102 -9.63 1.98 41.13
N ARG A 103 -10.89 2.33 40.86
CA ARG A 103 -11.27 3.03 39.65
C ARG A 103 -10.56 4.38 39.52
N LYS A 104 -10.50 5.15 40.61
CA LYS A 104 -9.87 6.47 40.60
C LYS A 104 -8.36 6.41 40.34
N LEU A 105 -7.67 5.48 41.01
CA LEU A 105 -6.23 5.25 40.78
C LEU A 105 -5.98 4.82 39.33
N LEU A 106 -6.79 3.92 38.80
CA LEU A 106 -6.68 3.48 37.40
C LEU A 106 -6.92 4.62 36.40
N LEU A 107 -7.97 5.42 36.60
CA LEU A 107 -8.27 6.58 35.75
C LEU A 107 -7.16 7.63 35.81
N THR A 108 -6.56 7.81 36.99
CA THR A 108 -5.39 8.68 37.16
C THR A 108 -4.21 8.13 36.37
N ALA A 109 -3.90 6.85 36.50
CA ALA A 109 -2.83 6.20 35.75
C ALA A 109 -3.03 6.32 34.23
N VAL A 110 -4.25 6.12 33.72
CA VAL A 110 -4.61 6.31 32.31
C VAL A 110 -4.41 7.76 31.88
N THR A 111 -4.91 8.72 32.67
CA THR A 111 -4.82 10.16 32.37
C THR A 111 -3.37 10.65 32.36
N ARG A 112 -2.52 10.07 33.21
CA ARG A 112 -1.10 10.39 33.34
C ARG A 112 -0.20 9.54 32.44
N GLN A 113 -0.79 8.63 31.66
CA GLN A 113 -0.09 7.72 30.75
C GLN A 113 0.96 6.83 31.43
N HIS A 114 0.64 6.30 32.61
CA HIS A 114 1.50 5.36 33.32
C HIS A 114 1.21 3.93 32.88
N SER A 115 1.75 3.54 31.73
CA SER A 115 1.45 2.25 31.07
C SER A 115 1.65 1.03 31.99
N GLU A 116 2.78 0.92 32.67
CA GLU A 116 3.05 -0.16 33.64
C GLU A 116 2.01 -0.23 34.77
N VAL A 117 1.58 0.93 35.27
CA VAL A 117 0.55 1.03 36.32
C VAL A 117 -0.79 0.54 35.79
N VAL A 118 -1.15 0.97 34.59
CA VAL A 118 -2.38 0.56 33.93
C VAL A 118 -2.37 -0.95 33.67
N LYS A 119 -1.29 -1.51 33.11
CA LYS A 119 -1.15 -2.95 32.83
C LYS A 119 -1.27 -3.78 34.11
N ALA A 120 -0.57 -3.39 35.18
CA ALA A 120 -0.62 -4.11 36.46
C ALA A 120 -2.01 -4.02 37.10
N MET A 121 -2.62 -2.83 37.15
CA MET A 121 -3.95 -2.65 37.73
C MET A 121 -5.04 -3.37 36.93
N ALA A 122 -4.94 -3.43 35.61
CA ALA A 122 -5.86 -4.17 34.75
C ALA A 122 -5.83 -5.70 34.98
N GLN A 123 -4.82 -6.22 35.70
CA GLN A 123 -4.75 -7.63 36.07
C GLN A 123 -5.30 -7.91 37.49
N LEU A 124 -5.62 -6.87 38.27
CA LEU A 124 -6.10 -7.03 39.64
C LEU A 124 -7.61 -7.36 39.64
N PRO A 125 -8.04 -8.50 40.22
CA PRO A 125 -9.45 -8.87 40.27
C PRO A 125 -10.36 -7.81 40.91
N ALA A 126 -9.85 -7.12 41.96
CA ALA A 126 -10.57 -6.05 42.64
C ALA A 126 -10.83 -4.83 41.72
N VAL A 127 -9.96 -4.57 40.75
CA VAL A 127 -10.18 -3.51 39.77
C VAL A 127 -11.19 -3.98 38.73
N LEU A 128 -10.99 -5.19 38.19
CA LEU A 128 -11.81 -5.75 37.11
C LEU A 128 -13.29 -5.92 37.47
N GLN A 129 -13.60 -6.30 38.72
CA GLN A 129 -14.98 -6.49 39.19
C GLN A 129 -15.78 -5.17 39.30
N HIS A 130 -15.11 -4.03 39.24
CA HIS A 130 -15.71 -2.72 39.52
C HIS A 130 -15.54 -1.71 38.39
N LEU A 131 -15.09 -2.16 37.21
CA LEU A 131 -15.09 -1.33 36.02
C LEU A 131 -16.52 -1.07 35.56
N ASP A 132 -16.83 0.20 35.30
CA ASP A 132 -18.01 0.58 34.52
C ASP A 132 -17.64 0.76 33.05
N THR A 133 -18.67 0.87 32.19
CA THR A 133 -18.50 0.95 30.74
C THR A 133 -17.60 2.11 30.31
N ALA A 134 -17.76 3.28 30.93
CA ALA A 134 -16.98 4.48 30.59
C ALA A 134 -15.50 4.33 30.97
N THR A 135 -15.22 3.72 32.13
CA THR A 135 -13.84 3.46 32.57
C THR A 135 -13.19 2.40 31.67
N LEU A 136 -13.94 1.34 31.31
CA LEU A 136 -13.43 0.31 30.40
C LEU A 136 -13.10 0.90 29.02
N GLU A 137 -13.94 1.77 28.47
CA GLU A 137 -13.67 2.44 27.19
C GLU A 137 -12.37 3.25 27.24
N LEU A 138 -12.17 4.07 28.28
CA LEU A 138 -10.94 4.86 28.45
C LEU A 138 -9.71 3.96 28.61
N LEU A 139 -9.84 2.87 29.35
CA LEU A 139 -8.77 1.90 29.57
C LEU A 139 -8.36 1.19 28.28
N LEU A 140 -9.33 0.70 27.51
CA LEU A 140 -9.06 0.09 26.21
C LEU A 140 -8.46 1.12 25.25
N GLY A 141 -8.99 2.34 25.21
CA GLY A 141 -8.49 3.40 24.34
C GLY A 141 -7.05 3.83 24.67
N PHE A 142 -6.65 3.70 25.93
CA PHE A 142 -5.25 3.87 26.35
C PHE A 142 -4.38 2.70 25.87
N LEU A 143 -4.80 1.46 26.15
CA LEU A 143 -4.03 0.26 25.79
C LEU A 143 -3.88 0.05 24.28
N VAL A 144 -4.83 0.51 23.48
CA VAL A 144 -4.78 0.46 22.02
C VAL A 144 -3.64 1.32 21.45
N LYS A 145 -3.28 2.41 22.13
CA LYS A 145 -2.22 3.33 21.70
C LYS A 145 -0.82 2.91 22.14
N GLU A 146 -0.75 1.92 23.01
CA GLU A 146 0.48 1.47 23.63
C GLU A 146 0.90 0.14 23.00
N ASP A 147 2.20 -0.04 22.79
CA ASP A 147 2.73 -1.24 22.15
C ASP A 147 2.64 -2.46 23.09
N ASP A 148 2.49 -3.65 22.50
CA ASP A 148 2.40 -4.94 23.19
C ASP A 148 1.33 -5.00 24.31
N ASN A 149 0.06 -4.82 23.92
CA ASN A 149 -1.08 -4.88 24.85
C ASN A 149 -2.16 -5.89 24.51
N ALA A 150 -1.92 -6.77 23.52
CA ALA A 150 -2.88 -7.78 23.12
C ALA A 150 -3.37 -8.63 24.30
N HIS A 151 -2.47 -8.99 25.24
CA HIS A 151 -2.80 -9.75 26.45
C HIS A 151 -3.76 -8.98 27.38
N SER A 152 -3.50 -7.70 27.64
CA SER A 152 -4.33 -6.85 28.49
C SER A 152 -5.70 -6.60 27.86
N ILE A 153 -5.73 -6.31 26.56
CA ILE A 153 -6.98 -6.09 25.81
C ILE A 153 -7.82 -7.36 25.79
N LYS A 154 -7.20 -8.53 25.60
CA LYS A 154 -7.88 -9.83 25.67
C LYS A 154 -8.52 -10.06 27.04
N ALA A 155 -7.78 -9.82 28.13
CA ALA A 155 -8.31 -10.00 29.48
C ALA A 155 -9.50 -9.04 29.76
N LEU A 156 -9.39 -7.78 29.33
CA LEU A 156 -10.45 -6.78 29.50
C LEU A 156 -11.70 -7.07 28.66
N ARG A 157 -11.53 -7.65 27.48
CA ARG A 157 -12.62 -8.07 26.60
C ARG A 157 -13.48 -9.18 27.21
N GLU A 158 -12.88 -10.06 28.02
CA GLU A 158 -13.58 -11.19 28.65
C GLU A 158 -14.47 -10.76 29.83
N LEU A 159 -14.43 -9.48 30.22
CA LEU A 159 -15.24 -8.96 31.33
C LEU A 159 -16.72 -8.80 30.94
N PRO A 160 -17.67 -9.06 31.86
CA PRO A 160 -19.10 -8.85 31.59
C PRO A 160 -19.46 -7.40 31.20
N VAL A 161 -18.69 -6.41 31.65
CA VAL A 161 -18.90 -4.99 31.31
C VAL A 161 -18.47 -4.67 29.87
N ALA A 162 -17.62 -5.48 29.24
CA ALA A 162 -17.21 -5.30 27.84
C ALA A 162 -18.39 -5.53 26.88
N ALA A 163 -19.30 -6.45 27.20
CA ALA A 163 -20.54 -6.65 26.43
C ALA A 163 -21.49 -5.44 26.48
N GLN A 164 -21.28 -4.51 27.42
CA GLN A 164 -22.09 -3.29 27.57
C GLN A 164 -21.51 -2.08 26.81
N LEU A 165 -20.35 -2.24 26.14
CA LEU A 165 -19.78 -1.18 25.30
C LEU A 165 -20.72 -0.89 24.13
N SER A 166 -21.01 0.40 23.91
CA SER A 166 -21.83 0.81 22.77
C SER A 166 -21.07 0.58 21.45
N SER A 167 -21.82 0.46 20.35
CA SER A 167 -21.25 0.38 19.01
C SER A 167 -20.34 1.58 18.69
N ASP A 168 -20.70 2.76 19.18
CA ASP A 168 -19.92 3.99 18.97
C ASP A 168 -18.60 3.96 19.74
N ALA A 169 -18.60 3.44 20.97
CA ALA A 169 -17.39 3.24 21.76
C ALA A 169 -16.45 2.25 21.06
N VAL A 170 -16.96 1.09 20.64
CA VAL A 170 -16.17 0.09 19.91
C VAL A 170 -15.65 0.66 18.58
N CYS A 171 -16.44 1.45 17.86
CA CYS A 171 -15.98 2.12 16.64
C CYS A 171 -14.81 3.08 16.92
N ARG A 172 -14.85 3.87 18.00
CA ARG A 172 -13.73 4.75 18.39
C ARG A 172 -12.48 3.96 18.75
N LEU A 173 -12.63 2.84 19.45
CA LEU A 173 -11.52 1.96 19.80
C LEU A 173 -10.89 1.33 18.55
N LEU A 174 -11.70 0.85 17.61
CA LEU A 174 -11.23 0.31 16.34
C LEU A 174 -10.53 1.37 15.48
N LEU A 175 -11.06 2.61 15.45
CA LEU A 175 -10.41 3.74 14.78
C LEU A 175 -9.06 4.08 15.42
N ALA A 176 -8.97 4.07 16.75
CA ALA A 176 -7.71 4.29 17.44
C ALA A 176 -6.70 3.16 17.16
N ALA A 177 -7.18 1.91 17.03
CA ALA A 177 -6.33 0.76 16.72
C ALA A 177 -5.85 0.80 15.26
N ALA A 178 -6.71 1.18 14.32
CA ALA A 178 -6.36 1.38 12.92
C ALA A 178 -5.21 2.39 12.73
N GLN A 179 -5.15 3.40 13.58
CA GLN A 179 -4.10 4.43 13.56
C GLN A 179 -2.78 3.98 14.18
N ASN A 180 -2.73 2.81 14.82
CA ASN A 180 -1.51 2.26 15.40
C ASN A 180 -1.03 1.06 14.53
N PRO A 181 0.10 1.16 13.82
CA PRO A 181 0.57 0.10 12.91
C PRO A 181 0.88 -1.21 13.63
N GLU A 182 1.16 -1.20 14.94
CA GLU A 182 1.45 -2.41 15.71
C GLU A 182 0.18 -3.12 16.25
N ALA A 183 -1.01 -2.57 15.98
CA ALA A 183 -2.25 -2.96 16.66
C ALA A 183 -3.13 -3.97 15.89
N ASP A 184 -2.61 -4.77 14.97
CA ASP A 184 -3.46 -5.71 14.20
C ASP A 184 -4.15 -6.78 15.07
N MET A 185 -3.40 -7.41 15.97
CA MET A 185 -3.98 -8.31 16.97
C MET A 185 -5.05 -7.59 17.80
N THR A 186 -4.85 -6.30 18.07
CA THR A 186 -5.82 -5.48 18.80
C THR A 186 -7.10 -5.25 17.99
N VAL A 187 -7.02 -5.00 16.69
CA VAL A 187 -8.18 -4.90 15.79
C VAL A 187 -8.98 -6.20 15.84
N ALA A 188 -8.32 -7.35 15.68
CA ALA A 188 -8.99 -8.66 15.75
C ALA A 188 -9.71 -8.87 17.10
N LEU A 189 -9.04 -8.55 18.22
CA LEU A 189 -9.62 -8.66 19.55
C LEU A 189 -10.82 -7.72 19.75
N LEU A 190 -10.77 -6.50 19.23
CA LEU A 190 -11.85 -5.52 19.32
C LEU A 190 -13.04 -5.88 18.43
N CYS A 191 -12.82 -6.52 17.27
CA CYS A 191 -13.89 -7.05 16.41
C CYS A 191 -14.73 -8.14 17.10
N GLU A 192 -14.20 -8.81 18.12
CA GLU A 192 -14.95 -9.81 18.90
C GLU A 192 -15.93 -9.19 19.93
N LEU A 193 -15.85 -7.88 20.21
CA LEU A 193 -16.77 -7.21 21.13
C LEU A 193 -18.20 -7.17 20.56
N ASP A 194 -19.20 -7.31 21.44
CA ASP A 194 -20.62 -7.29 21.02
C ASP A 194 -21.01 -5.96 20.37
N GLY A 195 -20.47 -4.83 20.85
CA GLY A 195 -20.67 -3.52 20.22
C GLY A 195 -20.22 -3.47 18.75
N ALA A 196 -19.20 -4.27 18.36
CA ALA A 196 -18.74 -4.34 16.96
C ALA A 196 -19.78 -4.98 16.04
N LYS A 197 -20.53 -5.98 16.54
CA LYS A 197 -21.61 -6.66 15.79
C LYS A 197 -22.82 -5.76 15.55
N HIS A 198 -22.96 -4.70 16.34
CA HIS A 198 -24.08 -3.75 16.30
C HIS A 198 -23.70 -2.40 15.67
N MET A 199 -22.53 -2.30 15.03
CA MET A 199 -22.13 -1.08 14.34
C MET A 199 -23.11 -0.72 13.21
N THR A 200 -23.29 0.58 12.98
CA THR A 200 -24.05 1.03 11.80
C THR A 200 -23.20 0.88 10.55
N SER A 201 -23.83 0.76 9.38
CA SER A 201 -23.12 0.78 8.09
C SER A 201 -22.34 2.08 7.87
N HIS A 202 -22.83 3.21 8.41
CA HIS A 202 -22.12 4.49 8.35
C HIS A 202 -20.83 4.49 9.19
N SER A 203 -20.90 4.01 10.43
CA SER A 203 -19.72 3.87 11.30
C SER A 203 -18.71 2.89 10.70
N MET A 204 -19.20 1.79 10.10
CA MET A 204 -18.36 0.82 9.41
C MET A 204 -17.65 1.43 8.19
N ALA A 205 -18.35 2.21 7.39
CA ALA A 205 -17.77 2.92 6.25
C ALA A 205 -16.66 3.89 6.69
N GLY A 206 -16.91 4.65 7.77
CA GLY A 206 -15.92 5.56 8.35
C GLY A 206 -14.68 4.83 8.88
N LEU A 207 -14.87 3.69 9.55
CA LEU A 207 -13.77 2.85 10.02
C LEU A 207 -12.90 2.33 8.86
N LEU A 208 -13.54 1.80 7.82
CA LEU A 208 -12.85 1.31 6.63
C LEU A 208 -12.09 2.41 5.89
N ALA A 209 -12.68 3.60 5.76
CA ALA A 209 -12.02 4.74 5.15
C ALA A 209 -10.78 5.17 5.97
N ALA A 210 -10.90 5.24 7.30
CA ALA A 210 -9.79 5.61 8.17
C ALA A 210 -8.64 4.58 8.14
N LEU A 211 -8.95 3.29 8.04
CA LEU A 211 -7.94 2.23 7.86
C LEU A 211 -7.17 2.43 6.56
N VAL A 212 -7.93 2.68 5.48
CA VAL A 212 -7.35 2.94 4.16
C VAL A 212 -6.43 4.17 4.21
N GLU A 213 -6.87 5.25 4.84
CA GLU A 213 -6.06 6.46 5.01
C GLU A 213 -4.81 6.20 5.87
N SER A 214 -4.93 5.50 7.00
CA SER A 214 -3.79 5.23 7.90
C SER A 214 -2.70 4.36 7.25
N SER A 215 -3.09 3.38 6.43
CA SER A 215 -2.12 2.52 5.70
C SER A 215 -1.42 3.24 4.55
N ALA A 216 -1.87 4.44 4.17
CA ALA A 216 -1.20 5.25 3.17
C ALA A 216 0.07 5.93 3.72
N ASP A 217 0.06 6.23 5.02
CA ASP A 217 1.16 6.93 5.70
C ASP A 217 2.32 5.99 6.09
N SER A 218 2.06 4.69 6.17
CA SER A 218 3.03 3.64 6.52
C SER A 218 3.87 3.24 5.29
N SER A 219 4.87 4.05 4.96
CA SER A 219 5.58 3.96 3.66
C SER A 219 6.86 3.10 3.63
N GLU A 220 7.23 2.38 4.70
CA GLU A 220 8.64 1.95 4.84
C GLU A 220 8.93 0.44 5.02
N SER A 221 7.96 -0.46 5.18
CA SER A 221 8.30 -1.89 5.27
C SER A 221 7.32 -2.87 4.61
N ASP A 222 7.86 -3.85 3.86
CA ASP A 222 7.07 -4.97 3.29
C ASP A 222 6.35 -5.80 4.37
N GLN A 223 6.82 -5.75 5.63
CA GLN A 223 6.19 -6.45 6.77
C GLN A 223 4.89 -5.79 7.23
N GLU A 224 4.73 -4.47 7.06
CA GLU A 224 3.49 -3.75 7.42
C GLU A 224 2.31 -4.16 6.53
N VAL A 225 2.56 -4.63 5.31
CA VAL A 225 1.49 -5.02 4.38
C VAL A 225 0.67 -6.21 4.91
N ASP A 226 1.34 -7.24 5.44
CA ASP A 226 0.67 -8.44 5.95
C ASP A 226 -0.23 -8.12 7.14
N ILE A 227 0.21 -7.20 8.02
CA ILE A 227 -0.49 -6.75 9.22
C ILE A 227 -1.84 -6.10 8.87
N HIS A 228 -1.87 -5.24 7.84
CA HIS A 228 -3.13 -4.60 7.43
C HIS A 228 -4.13 -5.59 6.80
N VAL A 229 -3.66 -6.70 6.21
CA VAL A 229 -4.53 -7.71 5.60
C VAL A 229 -5.44 -8.38 6.61
N ASP A 230 -4.90 -8.76 7.76
CA ASP A 230 -5.62 -9.49 8.79
C ASP A 230 -6.66 -8.60 9.48
N SER A 231 -6.29 -7.37 9.81
CA SER A 231 -7.20 -6.32 10.30
C SER A 231 -8.37 -6.08 9.34
N MET A 232 -8.06 -5.90 8.06
CA MET A 232 -9.06 -5.68 7.01
C MET A 232 -9.99 -6.91 6.88
N SER A 233 -9.44 -8.12 6.95
CA SER A 233 -10.21 -9.36 6.93
C SER A 233 -11.17 -9.46 8.13
N CYS A 234 -10.70 -9.13 9.35
CA CYS A 234 -11.51 -9.14 10.57
C CYS A 234 -12.69 -8.16 10.48
N ILE A 235 -12.44 -6.94 9.98
CA ILE A 235 -13.46 -5.91 9.89
C ILE A 235 -14.48 -6.22 8.79
N CYS A 236 -14.04 -6.74 7.64
CA CYS A 236 -14.94 -7.22 6.58
C CYS A 236 -15.81 -8.40 7.02
N ALA A 237 -15.42 -9.15 8.06
CA ALA A 237 -16.22 -10.24 8.61
C ALA A 237 -17.37 -9.76 9.54
N LEU A 238 -17.39 -8.48 9.93
CA LEU A 238 -18.42 -7.94 10.82
C LEU A 238 -19.78 -7.85 10.10
N PRO A 239 -20.91 -8.11 10.80
CA PRO A 239 -22.26 -8.02 10.20
C PRO A 239 -22.55 -6.68 9.51
N SER A 240 -22.06 -5.58 10.08
CA SER A 240 -22.23 -4.23 9.55
C SER A 240 -21.47 -4.00 8.24
N ALA A 241 -20.35 -4.71 8.03
CA ALA A 241 -19.62 -4.68 6.76
C ALA A 241 -20.39 -5.42 5.66
N LEU A 242 -21.07 -6.52 6.01
CA LEU A 242 -21.94 -7.25 5.09
C LEU A 242 -23.16 -6.43 4.64
N ALA A 243 -23.57 -5.44 5.44
CA ALA A 243 -24.68 -4.53 5.16
C ALA A 243 -24.26 -3.23 4.42
N LEU A 244 -22.99 -3.11 4.00
CA LEU A 244 -22.54 -1.96 3.24
C LEU A 244 -23.23 -1.89 1.87
N GLY A 245 -23.56 -0.67 1.44
CA GLY A 245 -24.11 -0.43 0.12
C GLY A 245 -23.03 -0.44 -0.96
N CYS A 246 -23.45 -0.73 -2.19
CA CYS A 246 -22.58 -0.74 -3.37
C CYS A 246 -21.87 0.62 -3.58
N SER A 247 -22.57 1.74 -3.39
CA SER A 247 -21.98 3.08 -3.49
C SER A 247 -20.85 3.31 -2.47
N THR A 248 -21.02 2.82 -1.25
CA THR A 248 -20.01 2.91 -0.19
C THR A 248 -18.77 2.10 -0.50
N ILE A 249 -18.93 0.86 -1.00
CA ILE A 249 -17.78 0.05 -1.42
C ILE A 249 -17.01 0.72 -2.54
N MET A 250 -17.70 1.29 -3.53
CA MET A 250 -17.02 2.03 -4.60
C MET A 250 -16.27 3.25 -4.09
N GLN A 251 -16.85 3.98 -3.12
CA GLN A 251 -16.18 5.11 -2.50
C GLN A 251 -14.93 4.65 -1.74
N LEU A 252 -15.00 3.54 -1.00
CA LEU A 252 -13.85 2.95 -0.31
C LEU A 252 -12.76 2.52 -1.28
N LEU A 253 -13.12 1.86 -2.39
CA LEU A 253 -12.17 1.51 -3.44
C LEU A 253 -11.49 2.74 -4.00
N ARG A 254 -12.24 3.79 -4.34
CA ARG A 254 -11.67 5.07 -4.81
C ARG A 254 -10.76 5.71 -3.77
N SER A 255 -11.11 5.67 -2.48
CA SER A 255 -10.24 6.15 -1.41
C SER A 255 -8.93 5.35 -1.34
N CYS A 256 -8.97 4.03 -1.53
CA CYS A 256 -7.75 3.20 -1.62
C CYS A 256 -6.85 3.64 -2.77
N CYS A 257 -7.46 4.04 -3.88
CA CYS A 257 -6.73 4.52 -5.07
C CYS A 257 -6.12 5.92 -4.82
N ALA A 258 -6.91 6.83 -4.25
CA ALA A 258 -6.52 8.22 -4.00
C ALA A 258 -5.42 8.35 -2.94
N ALA A 259 -5.36 7.40 -2.01
CA ALA A 259 -4.31 7.28 -1.01
C ALA A 259 -2.90 7.02 -1.61
N SER A 260 -2.77 6.95 -2.94
CA SER A 260 -1.51 6.84 -3.67
C SER A 260 -0.62 5.70 -3.19
N TRP A 261 -1.25 4.57 -2.85
CA TRP A 261 -0.56 3.34 -2.46
C TRP A 261 0.33 2.88 -3.61
N CYS A 262 1.60 3.29 -3.57
CA CYS A 262 2.60 2.89 -4.56
C CYS A 262 2.88 1.37 -4.50
N CYS A 263 2.49 0.70 -3.42
CA CYS A 263 2.62 -0.74 -3.27
C CYS A 263 1.37 -1.46 -3.81
N SER A 264 1.56 -2.25 -4.88
CA SER A 264 0.50 -3.04 -5.53
C SER A 264 -0.21 -4.05 -4.62
N CYS A 265 0.32 -4.34 -3.43
CA CYS A 265 -0.17 -5.39 -2.54
C CYS A 265 -1.40 -4.95 -1.73
N LEU A 266 -1.44 -3.72 -1.19
CA LEU A 266 -2.52 -3.32 -0.29
C LEU A 266 -3.82 -3.00 -1.05
N GLU A 267 -3.73 -2.39 -2.24
CA GLU A 267 -4.89 -2.21 -3.13
C GLU A 267 -5.47 -3.58 -3.51
N PHE A 268 -4.60 -4.54 -3.81
CA PHE A 268 -5.02 -5.92 -4.11
C PHE A 268 -5.77 -6.54 -2.93
N VAL A 269 -5.26 -6.40 -1.71
CA VAL A 269 -5.88 -6.95 -0.51
C VAL A 269 -7.25 -6.31 -0.25
N CYS A 270 -7.34 -4.98 -0.25
CA CYS A 270 -8.61 -4.29 -0.02
C CYS A 270 -9.63 -4.66 -1.09
N ALA A 271 -9.24 -4.68 -2.37
CA ALA A 271 -10.12 -5.08 -3.45
C ALA A 271 -10.59 -6.54 -3.30
N VAL A 272 -9.69 -7.45 -2.94
CA VAL A 272 -10.03 -8.87 -2.70
C VAL A 272 -10.96 -9.01 -1.49
N GLN A 273 -10.71 -8.36 -0.36
CA GLN A 273 -11.57 -8.46 0.82
C GLN A 273 -12.95 -7.82 0.57
N LEU A 274 -13.00 -6.66 -0.07
CA LEU A 274 -14.26 -6.01 -0.45
C LEU A 274 -15.05 -6.84 -1.47
N SER A 275 -14.37 -7.55 -2.39
CA SER A 275 -15.03 -8.46 -3.34
C SER A 275 -15.70 -9.68 -2.69
N LYS A 276 -15.34 -10.03 -1.45
CA LYS A 276 -15.97 -11.12 -0.70
C LYS A 276 -17.29 -10.70 -0.05
N LEU A 277 -17.56 -9.40 0.09
CA LEU A 277 -18.78 -8.88 0.70
C LEU A 277 -20.02 -9.27 -0.14
N PRO A 278 -21.18 -9.57 0.48
CA PRO A 278 -22.38 -9.99 -0.25
C PRO A 278 -22.81 -9.00 -1.32
N VAL A 279 -22.76 -7.70 -1.03
CA VAL A 279 -23.10 -6.64 -1.97
C VAL A 279 -22.20 -6.60 -3.22
N ALA A 280 -20.96 -7.10 -3.15
CA ALA A 280 -20.11 -7.24 -4.31
C ALA A 280 -20.62 -8.33 -5.28
N LYS A 281 -21.36 -9.32 -4.77
CA LYS A 281 -22.05 -10.34 -5.57
C LYS A 281 -23.37 -9.82 -6.14
N GLU A 282 -23.97 -8.82 -5.50
CA GLU A 282 -25.21 -8.17 -5.95
C GLU A 282 -24.96 -7.07 -6.99
N LEU A 283 -23.71 -6.66 -7.20
CA LEU A 283 -23.35 -5.72 -8.25
C LEU A 283 -23.75 -6.30 -9.60
N ASP A 284 -24.71 -5.65 -10.26
CA ASP A 284 -25.19 -6.07 -11.56
C ASP A 284 -24.05 -6.04 -12.59
N LEU A 285 -24.04 -7.03 -13.49
CA LEU A 285 -22.99 -7.17 -14.50
C LEU A 285 -22.89 -5.95 -15.41
N GLU A 286 -24.04 -5.38 -15.81
CA GLU A 286 -24.10 -4.22 -16.68
C GLU A 286 -23.58 -2.99 -15.93
N GLU A 287 -23.98 -2.81 -14.67
CA GLU A 287 -23.48 -1.72 -13.83
C GLU A 287 -21.96 -1.82 -13.59
N ALA A 288 -21.46 -3.01 -13.26
CA ALA A 288 -20.03 -3.26 -13.09
C ALA A 288 -19.25 -2.92 -14.36
N MET A 289 -19.75 -3.34 -15.52
CA MET A 289 -19.14 -3.08 -16.82
C MET A 289 -19.16 -1.59 -17.17
N GLN A 290 -20.29 -0.91 -17.02
CA GLN A 290 -20.40 0.53 -17.29
C GLN A 290 -19.44 1.33 -16.40
N ARG A 291 -19.34 0.96 -15.11
CA ARG A 291 -18.39 1.59 -14.18
C ARG A 291 -16.94 1.29 -14.51
N MET A 292 -16.63 0.07 -14.94
CA MET A 292 -15.30 -0.25 -15.45
C MET A 292 -14.98 0.64 -16.64
N ILE A 293 -15.81 0.68 -17.68
CA ILE A 293 -15.61 1.53 -18.86
C ILE A 293 -15.41 3.00 -18.47
N ALA A 294 -16.25 3.56 -17.60
CA ALA A 294 -16.09 4.93 -17.13
C ALA A 294 -14.74 5.14 -16.42
N ALA A 295 -14.34 4.23 -15.54
CA ALA A 295 -13.04 4.29 -14.87
C ALA A 295 -11.87 4.19 -15.88
N ILE A 296 -12.01 3.34 -16.91
CA ILE A 296 -11.04 3.26 -18.02
C ILE A 296 -10.92 4.62 -18.71
N GLU A 297 -12.06 5.18 -19.12
CA GLU A 297 -12.16 6.43 -19.87
C GLU A 297 -11.67 7.65 -19.10
N GLU A 298 -11.86 7.65 -17.77
CA GLU A 298 -11.35 8.68 -16.85
C GLU A 298 -9.86 8.48 -16.50
N GLY A 299 -9.26 7.36 -16.90
CA GLY A 299 -7.89 7.00 -16.53
C GLY A 299 -7.72 6.52 -15.09
N ASP A 300 -8.81 6.21 -14.39
CA ASP A 300 -8.82 5.63 -13.05
C ASP A 300 -8.51 4.13 -13.10
N SER A 301 -7.23 3.84 -13.35
CA SER A 301 -6.74 2.47 -13.49
C SER A 301 -6.95 1.62 -12.24
N SER A 302 -6.93 2.21 -11.05
CA SER A 302 -7.08 1.48 -9.79
C SER A 302 -8.54 1.08 -9.52
N THR A 303 -9.52 1.95 -9.81
CA THR A 303 -10.94 1.54 -9.79
C THR A 303 -11.20 0.46 -10.84
N ALA A 304 -10.69 0.63 -12.06
CA ALA A 304 -10.85 -0.37 -13.12
C ALA A 304 -10.24 -1.71 -12.71
N ARG A 305 -9.04 -1.71 -12.13
CA ARG A 305 -8.36 -2.90 -11.57
C ARG A 305 -9.19 -3.53 -10.46
N SER A 306 -9.64 -2.74 -9.49
CA SER A 306 -10.41 -3.23 -8.34
C SER A 306 -11.70 -3.92 -8.77
N LEU A 307 -12.38 -3.36 -9.77
CA LEU A 307 -13.59 -3.95 -10.34
C LEU A 307 -13.33 -5.31 -11.01
N THR A 308 -12.11 -5.60 -11.49
CA THR A 308 -11.79 -6.93 -12.06
C THR A 308 -11.81 -8.07 -11.03
N TYR A 309 -11.70 -7.77 -9.73
CA TYR A 309 -11.83 -8.77 -8.65
C TYR A 309 -13.28 -9.06 -8.28
N MET A 310 -14.22 -8.24 -8.73
CA MET A 310 -15.63 -8.44 -8.39
C MET A 310 -16.18 -9.70 -9.08
N PRO A 311 -17.09 -10.46 -8.43
CA PRO A 311 -17.73 -11.63 -9.04
C PRO A 311 -18.41 -11.33 -10.39
N ALA A 312 -18.97 -10.13 -10.54
CA ALA A 312 -19.53 -9.65 -11.80
C ALA A 312 -18.49 -9.67 -12.94
N ALA A 313 -17.24 -9.26 -12.68
CA ALA A 313 -16.19 -9.24 -13.69
C ALA A 313 -15.84 -10.63 -14.23
N GLN A 314 -15.97 -11.67 -13.39
CA GLN A 314 -15.75 -13.06 -13.79
C GLN A 314 -16.83 -13.59 -14.76
N SER A 315 -17.99 -12.93 -14.80
CA SER A 315 -19.13 -13.29 -15.65
C SER A 315 -19.23 -12.45 -16.93
N ILE A 316 -18.25 -11.57 -17.18
CA ILE A 316 -18.18 -10.75 -18.39
C ILE A 316 -18.09 -11.65 -19.62
N SER A 317 -18.93 -11.40 -20.62
CA SER A 317 -18.85 -12.10 -21.90
C SER A 317 -17.63 -11.66 -22.72
N SER A 318 -17.22 -12.48 -23.70
CA SER A 318 -16.16 -12.08 -24.62
C SER A 318 -16.49 -10.77 -25.35
N GLY A 319 -17.73 -10.52 -25.76
CA GLY A 319 -18.12 -9.24 -26.36
C GLY A 319 -17.83 -8.04 -25.44
N GLN A 320 -18.27 -8.12 -24.19
CA GLN A 320 -18.11 -7.05 -23.19
C GLN A 320 -16.64 -6.82 -22.81
N LEU A 321 -15.85 -7.87 -22.65
CA LEU A 321 -14.42 -7.73 -22.42
C LEU A 321 -13.72 -7.06 -23.61
N LEU A 322 -14.26 -7.17 -24.84
CA LEU A 322 -13.64 -6.58 -26.03
C LEU A 322 -13.79 -5.08 -25.96
N GLN A 323 -14.98 -4.64 -25.56
CA GLN A 323 -15.30 -3.25 -25.31
C GLN A 323 -14.39 -2.67 -24.23
N LEU A 324 -14.19 -3.37 -23.11
CA LEU A 324 -13.27 -2.95 -22.05
C LEU A 324 -11.82 -2.84 -22.54
N LEU A 325 -11.30 -3.86 -23.22
CA LEU A 325 -9.94 -3.83 -23.77
C LEU A 325 -9.78 -2.77 -24.87
N THR A 326 -10.83 -2.50 -25.64
CA THR A 326 -10.80 -1.44 -26.67
C THR A 326 -10.77 -0.06 -26.02
N ALA A 327 -11.61 0.16 -25.00
CA ALA A 327 -11.59 1.40 -24.22
C ALA A 327 -10.21 1.59 -23.57
N ALA A 328 -9.65 0.53 -22.98
CA ALA A 328 -8.32 0.54 -22.36
C ALA A 328 -7.22 0.95 -23.33
N VAL A 329 -7.24 0.34 -24.52
CA VAL A 329 -6.30 0.62 -25.60
C VAL A 329 -6.44 2.07 -26.11
N GLN A 330 -7.64 2.64 -26.10
CA GLN A 330 -7.87 4.00 -26.58
C GLN A 330 -7.45 5.10 -25.58
N GLN A 331 -7.12 4.74 -24.33
CA GLN A 331 -6.82 5.71 -23.28
C GLN A 331 -5.31 5.88 -23.06
N PRO A 332 -4.73 7.06 -23.32
CA PRO A 332 -3.28 7.30 -23.22
C PRO A 332 -2.68 7.03 -21.84
N SER A 333 -3.46 7.24 -20.78
CA SER A 333 -3.04 7.07 -19.37
C SER A 333 -2.83 5.62 -18.96
N TRP A 334 -3.26 4.66 -19.79
CA TRP A 334 -3.19 3.23 -19.48
C TRP A 334 -1.83 2.59 -19.73
N SER A 335 -0.86 3.34 -20.26
CA SER A 335 0.44 2.80 -20.63
C SER A 335 1.25 2.23 -19.47
N SER A 336 1.03 2.72 -18.25
CA SER A 336 1.73 2.26 -17.05
C SER A 336 0.96 1.22 -16.23
N CYS A 337 -0.27 0.84 -16.62
CA CYS A 337 -1.19 0.19 -15.69
C CYS A 337 -1.28 -1.35 -15.82
N ASN A 338 -1.38 -2.03 -14.68
CA ASN A 338 -1.59 -3.48 -14.58
C ASN A 338 -3.04 -3.92 -14.91
N VAL A 339 -3.90 -3.00 -15.34
CA VAL A 339 -5.31 -3.32 -15.59
C VAL A 339 -5.46 -4.21 -16.82
N ALA A 340 -4.69 -3.94 -17.88
CA ALA A 340 -4.71 -4.77 -19.07
C ALA A 340 -4.31 -6.22 -18.75
N ASP A 341 -3.31 -6.41 -17.89
CA ASP A 341 -2.91 -7.73 -17.39
C ASP A 341 -4.08 -8.44 -16.69
N ARG A 342 -4.75 -7.76 -15.75
CA ARG A 342 -5.91 -8.32 -15.06
C ARG A 342 -7.11 -8.59 -15.97
N LEU A 343 -7.41 -7.71 -16.92
CA LEU A 343 -8.45 -7.93 -17.92
C LEU A 343 -8.13 -9.15 -18.80
N CYS A 344 -6.86 -9.39 -19.10
CA CYS A 344 -6.41 -10.57 -19.85
C CYS A 344 -6.38 -11.86 -19.03
N GLN A 345 -6.40 -11.76 -17.69
CA GLN A 345 -6.56 -12.89 -16.79
C GLN A 345 -8.02 -13.33 -16.62
N LEU A 346 -8.99 -12.51 -17.02
CA LEU A 346 -10.42 -12.87 -16.95
C LEU A 346 -10.73 -14.08 -17.86
N PRO A 347 -11.65 -14.98 -17.47
CA PRO A 347 -11.98 -16.19 -18.25
C PRO A 347 -12.37 -15.89 -19.70
N ALA A 348 -13.08 -14.79 -19.94
CA ALA A 348 -13.50 -14.36 -21.27
C ALA A 348 -12.35 -13.95 -22.20
N ALA A 349 -11.18 -13.61 -21.65
CA ALA A 349 -9.99 -13.30 -22.44
C ALA A 349 -9.41 -14.54 -23.12
N GLN A 350 -9.58 -15.70 -22.48
CA GLN A 350 -9.06 -16.98 -22.97
C GLN A 350 -9.87 -17.53 -24.16
N GLN A 351 -11.12 -17.08 -24.32
CA GLN A 351 -12.04 -17.52 -25.38
C GLN A 351 -12.00 -16.64 -26.64
N ARG A 352 -10.94 -15.84 -26.78
CA ARG A 352 -10.83 -14.87 -27.87
C ARG A 352 -10.54 -15.51 -29.21
N SER A 353 -11.13 -14.95 -30.26
CA SER A 353 -10.68 -15.24 -31.62
C SER A 353 -9.42 -14.42 -31.97
N SER A 354 -8.55 -15.00 -32.79
CA SER A 354 -7.37 -14.31 -33.31
C SER A 354 -7.72 -13.02 -34.08
N GLY A 355 -8.89 -12.97 -34.71
CA GLY A 355 -9.39 -11.76 -35.39
C GLY A 355 -9.69 -10.60 -34.43
N GLN A 356 -10.34 -10.86 -33.30
CA GLN A 356 -10.60 -9.82 -32.28
C GLN A 356 -9.30 -9.34 -31.65
N LEU A 357 -8.38 -10.25 -31.37
CA LEU A 357 -7.07 -9.88 -30.83
C LEU A 357 -6.26 -9.04 -31.83
N LEU A 358 -6.29 -9.38 -33.12
CA LEU A 358 -5.65 -8.58 -34.16
C LEU A 358 -6.19 -7.16 -34.21
N GLN A 359 -7.51 -6.98 -34.09
CA GLN A 359 -8.12 -5.66 -34.05
C GLN A 359 -7.64 -4.84 -32.85
N LEU A 360 -7.59 -5.46 -31.66
CA LEU A 360 -7.07 -4.82 -30.44
C LEU A 360 -5.60 -4.44 -30.60
N LEU A 361 -4.75 -5.36 -31.05
CA LEU A 361 -3.32 -5.10 -31.29
C LEU A 361 -3.10 -4.02 -32.35
N THR A 362 -3.95 -3.95 -33.37
CA THR A 362 -3.85 -2.92 -34.40
C THR A 362 -4.24 -1.56 -33.82
N ALA A 363 -5.34 -1.48 -33.07
CA ALA A 363 -5.77 -0.25 -32.40
C ALA A 363 -4.71 0.25 -31.40
N ALA A 364 -4.10 -0.68 -30.67
CA ALA A 364 -2.99 -0.48 -29.76
C ALA A 364 -1.80 0.18 -30.44
N VAL A 365 -1.30 -0.47 -31.49
CA VAL A 365 -0.16 0.03 -32.27
C VAL A 365 -0.43 1.40 -32.90
N GLN A 366 -1.70 1.75 -33.16
CA GLN A 366 -2.05 3.05 -33.74
C GLN A 366 -2.06 4.20 -32.72
N GLN A 367 -1.94 3.94 -31.41
CA GLN A 367 -1.93 5.01 -30.41
C GLN A 367 -0.56 5.69 -30.32
N PRO A 368 -0.50 7.03 -30.33
CA PRO A 368 0.75 7.79 -30.32
C PRO A 368 1.47 7.80 -28.96
N SER A 369 0.80 7.42 -27.88
CA SER A 369 1.34 7.39 -26.52
C SER A 369 1.72 5.98 -26.04
N TRP A 370 2.03 5.09 -27.00
CA TRP A 370 2.26 3.67 -26.72
C TRP A 370 3.65 3.36 -26.13
N SER A 371 4.58 4.32 -26.14
CA SER A 371 5.93 4.16 -25.58
C SER A 371 5.91 3.75 -24.11
N GLY A 372 6.22 2.47 -23.86
CA GLY A 372 6.30 1.88 -22.52
C GLY A 372 5.10 1.00 -22.11
N CYS A 373 4.06 0.88 -22.95
CA CYS A 373 2.88 0.04 -22.66
C CYS A 373 3.21 -1.46 -22.53
N ASN A 374 2.98 -2.05 -21.35
CA ASN A 374 2.90 -3.51 -21.19
C ASN A 374 1.67 -4.12 -21.88
N VAL A 375 0.73 -3.33 -22.40
CA VAL A 375 -0.54 -3.81 -22.96
C VAL A 375 -0.31 -4.74 -24.17
N ALA A 376 0.63 -4.43 -25.07
CA ALA A 376 0.92 -5.32 -26.21
C ALA A 376 1.51 -6.64 -25.72
N ASP A 377 2.46 -6.57 -24.79
CA ASP A 377 3.10 -7.74 -24.20
C ASP A 377 2.06 -8.65 -23.52
N VAL A 378 1.14 -8.06 -22.76
CA VAL A 378 0.03 -8.78 -22.13
C VAL A 378 -0.92 -9.37 -23.17
N LEU A 379 -1.34 -8.61 -24.18
CA LEU A 379 -2.23 -9.10 -25.24
C LEU A 379 -1.57 -10.24 -26.03
N CYS A 380 -0.26 -10.22 -26.21
CA CYS A 380 0.51 -11.28 -26.85
C CYS A 380 0.63 -12.55 -26.00
N GLN A 381 0.33 -12.49 -24.69
CA GLN A 381 0.27 -13.66 -23.81
C GLN A 381 -1.05 -14.43 -23.94
N LEU A 382 -2.08 -13.85 -24.58
CA LEU A 382 -3.36 -14.54 -24.78
C LEU A 382 -3.20 -15.71 -25.77
N PRO A 383 -3.91 -16.85 -25.57
CA PRO A 383 -3.82 -18.00 -26.47
C PRO A 383 -4.15 -17.66 -27.93
N ALA A 384 -5.05 -16.69 -28.14
CA ALA A 384 -5.42 -16.20 -29.48
C ALA A 384 -4.23 -15.58 -30.24
N ALA A 385 -3.17 -15.13 -29.55
CA ALA A 385 -1.96 -14.58 -30.16
C ALA A 385 -1.20 -15.65 -30.94
N GLN A 386 -1.17 -16.88 -30.42
CA GLN A 386 -0.52 -18.03 -31.07
C GLN A 386 -1.25 -18.46 -32.36
N GLN A 387 -2.51 -18.06 -32.51
CA GLN A 387 -3.32 -18.32 -33.70
C GLN A 387 -3.25 -17.19 -34.73
N LEU A 388 -2.50 -16.12 -34.47
CA LEU A 388 -2.32 -15.05 -35.44
C LEU A 388 -1.51 -15.58 -36.62
N SER A 389 -2.03 -15.38 -37.83
CA SER A 389 -1.25 -15.69 -39.02
C SER A 389 0.03 -14.85 -39.02
N ASN A 390 1.11 -15.45 -39.50
CA ASN A 390 2.37 -14.80 -39.84
C ASN A 390 2.14 -13.43 -40.51
N LYS A 391 1.23 -13.35 -41.49
CA LYS A 391 0.90 -12.12 -42.22
C LYS A 391 0.37 -11.02 -41.29
N ASN A 392 -0.46 -11.37 -40.31
CA ASN A 392 -1.02 -10.43 -39.35
C ASN A 392 0.06 -9.90 -38.39
N VAL A 393 0.92 -10.79 -37.88
CA VAL A 393 2.05 -10.39 -37.01
C VAL A 393 3.00 -9.45 -37.75
N ALA A 394 3.33 -9.75 -39.01
CA ALA A 394 4.16 -8.87 -39.83
C ALA A 394 3.49 -7.50 -40.07
N GLY A 395 2.17 -7.47 -40.31
CA GLY A 395 1.42 -6.22 -40.46
C GLY A 395 1.42 -5.37 -39.20
N LEU A 396 1.23 -5.98 -38.03
CA LEU A 396 1.29 -5.31 -36.73
C LEU A 396 2.68 -4.74 -36.44
N LEU A 397 3.72 -5.54 -36.69
CA LEU A 397 5.10 -5.11 -36.46
C LEU A 397 5.50 -3.97 -37.40
N LEU A 398 5.08 -4.05 -38.66
CA LEU A 398 5.26 -2.96 -39.63
C LEU A 398 4.58 -1.69 -39.13
N ALA A 399 3.34 -1.78 -38.66
CA ALA A 399 2.61 -0.64 -38.12
C ALA A 399 3.30 -0.05 -36.86
N ALA A 400 3.84 -0.89 -35.97
CA ALA A 400 4.55 -0.43 -34.77
C ALA A 400 5.85 0.29 -35.11
N LEU A 401 6.61 -0.26 -36.05
CA LEU A 401 7.84 0.37 -36.53
C LEU A 401 7.57 1.70 -37.24
N LEU A 402 6.45 1.81 -37.97
CA LEU A 402 6.04 3.07 -38.60
C LEU A 402 5.69 4.16 -37.57
N GLN A 403 5.27 3.78 -36.36
CA GLN A 403 5.04 4.70 -35.25
C GLN A 403 6.30 4.97 -34.41
N GLY A 404 7.42 4.32 -34.73
CA GLY A 404 8.68 4.46 -33.99
C GLY A 404 8.73 3.69 -32.67
N GLU A 405 7.77 2.80 -32.42
CA GLU A 405 7.62 2.10 -31.14
C GLU A 405 8.34 0.75 -31.15
N ALA A 406 9.53 0.70 -30.54
CA ALA A 406 10.39 -0.48 -30.53
C ALA A 406 9.94 -1.58 -29.54
N GLY A 407 9.11 -1.23 -28.56
CA GLY A 407 8.73 -2.11 -27.46
C GLY A 407 7.97 -3.38 -27.89
N CYS A 408 7.18 -3.28 -28.96
CA CYS A 408 6.28 -4.35 -29.41
C CYS A 408 7.00 -5.58 -30.02
N VAL A 409 8.33 -5.60 -30.08
CA VAL A 409 9.10 -6.66 -30.77
C VAL A 409 9.36 -7.88 -29.87
N ARG A 410 8.94 -7.88 -28.59
CA ARG A 410 9.18 -9.03 -27.69
C ARG A 410 8.41 -10.30 -28.07
N GLY A 411 7.28 -10.19 -28.77
CA GLY A 411 6.48 -11.34 -29.22
C GLY A 411 6.97 -12.05 -30.50
N VAL A 412 8.13 -11.67 -31.03
CA VAL A 412 8.51 -11.88 -32.45
C VAL A 412 9.23 -13.21 -32.72
N GLN A 413 9.38 -14.06 -31.71
CA GLN A 413 10.08 -15.35 -31.84
C GLN A 413 9.45 -16.31 -32.87
N GLN A 414 8.22 -16.05 -33.34
CA GLN A 414 7.48 -16.89 -34.28
C GLN A 414 7.44 -16.36 -35.73
N LEU A 415 8.21 -15.33 -36.09
CA LEU A 415 8.19 -14.84 -37.48
C LEU A 415 8.80 -15.85 -38.47
N SER A 416 8.20 -15.89 -39.67
CA SER A 416 8.85 -16.51 -40.82
C SER A 416 10.02 -15.68 -41.34
N THR A 417 10.95 -16.31 -42.04
CA THR A 417 12.13 -15.65 -42.63
C THR A 417 11.79 -14.41 -43.45
N ASP A 418 10.79 -14.49 -44.34
CA ASP A 418 10.39 -13.36 -45.20
C ASP A 418 9.85 -12.17 -44.38
N GLN A 419 9.23 -12.45 -43.24
CA GLN A 419 8.67 -11.42 -42.37
C GLN A 419 9.73 -10.79 -41.50
N THR A 420 10.66 -11.59 -40.99
CA THR A 420 11.86 -11.07 -40.32
C THR A 420 12.65 -10.18 -41.28
N ALA A 421 12.81 -10.57 -42.54
CA ALA A 421 13.44 -9.73 -43.55
C ALA A 421 12.71 -8.38 -43.77
N ALA A 422 11.39 -8.43 -43.97
CA ALA A 422 10.58 -7.21 -44.15
C ALA A 422 10.63 -6.30 -42.91
N ALA A 423 10.58 -6.89 -41.73
CA ALA A 423 10.71 -6.21 -40.44
C ALA A 423 12.07 -5.53 -40.26
N LEU A 424 13.16 -6.25 -40.53
CA LEU A 424 14.53 -5.74 -40.46
C LEU A 424 14.70 -4.53 -41.38
N LYS A 425 14.17 -4.59 -42.61
CA LYS A 425 14.20 -3.48 -43.56
C LYS A 425 13.52 -2.23 -43.00
N VAL A 426 12.33 -2.39 -42.41
CA VAL A 426 11.56 -1.25 -41.90
C VAL A 426 12.24 -0.68 -40.66
N ALA A 427 12.67 -1.53 -39.73
CA ALA A 427 13.39 -1.09 -38.53
C ALA A 427 14.66 -0.31 -38.91
N ALA A 428 15.39 -0.78 -39.93
CA ALA A 428 16.57 -0.10 -40.47
C ALA A 428 16.23 1.26 -41.09
N MET A 429 15.15 1.32 -41.87
CA MET A 429 14.68 2.55 -42.52
C MET A 429 14.31 3.65 -41.50
N TRP A 430 13.75 3.25 -40.35
CA TRP A 430 13.40 4.18 -39.27
C TRP A 430 14.51 4.36 -38.22
N SER A 431 15.65 3.68 -38.38
CA SER A 431 16.75 3.68 -37.40
C SER A 431 16.32 3.22 -36.00
N CYS A 432 15.42 2.25 -35.91
CA CYS A 432 14.88 1.71 -34.66
C CYS A 432 15.82 0.62 -34.10
N VAL A 433 16.88 1.04 -33.39
CA VAL A 433 17.98 0.15 -32.95
C VAL A 433 17.50 -0.97 -32.03
N ASP A 434 16.60 -0.69 -31.09
CA ASP A 434 16.11 -1.69 -30.14
C ASP A 434 15.29 -2.78 -30.83
N ALA A 435 14.37 -2.39 -31.72
CA ALA A 435 13.61 -3.33 -32.54
C ALA A 435 14.52 -4.17 -33.41
N LEU A 436 15.55 -3.55 -34.01
CA LEU A 436 16.48 -4.23 -34.88
C LEU A 436 17.36 -5.22 -34.10
N THR A 437 17.75 -4.87 -32.87
CA THR A 437 18.46 -5.78 -31.95
C THR A 437 17.61 -7.01 -31.65
N GLN A 438 16.34 -6.82 -31.29
CA GLN A 438 15.42 -7.92 -31.01
C GLN A 438 15.16 -8.79 -32.25
N LEU A 439 14.98 -8.17 -33.43
CA LEU A 439 14.80 -8.87 -34.70
C LEU A 439 16.04 -9.67 -35.08
N CYS A 440 17.25 -9.15 -34.90
CA CYS A 440 18.49 -9.87 -35.20
C CYS A 440 18.70 -11.08 -34.29
N ASN A 441 18.16 -11.05 -33.06
CA ASN A 441 18.21 -12.16 -32.12
C ASN A 441 17.13 -13.24 -32.40
N CYS A 442 16.19 -13.01 -33.31
CA CYS A 442 15.18 -14.00 -33.66
C CYS A 442 15.82 -15.15 -34.47
N PRO A 443 15.45 -16.42 -34.22
CA PRO A 443 16.02 -17.56 -34.97
C PRO A 443 15.86 -17.44 -36.49
N ALA A 444 14.73 -16.91 -36.95
CA ALA A 444 14.47 -16.67 -38.37
C ALA A 444 15.42 -15.66 -39.03
N ALA A 445 16.06 -14.76 -38.25
CA ALA A 445 17.04 -13.81 -38.79
C ALA A 445 18.29 -14.51 -39.32
N SER A 446 18.65 -15.65 -38.74
CA SER A 446 19.77 -16.48 -39.22
C SER A 446 19.50 -17.12 -40.60
N LEU A 447 18.23 -17.20 -41.01
CA LEU A 447 17.78 -17.80 -42.25
C LEU A 447 17.50 -16.77 -43.36
N VAL A 448 17.59 -15.47 -43.06
CA VAL A 448 17.31 -14.39 -44.02
C VAL A 448 18.27 -14.49 -45.20
N SER A 449 17.76 -14.37 -46.42
CA SER A 449 18.58 -14.46 -47.62
C SER A 449 19.54 -13.27 -47.74
N ARG A 450 20.61 -13.44 -48.53
CA ARG A 450 21.58 -12.38 -48.81
C ARG A 450 20.90 -11.16 -49.44
N GLU A 451 20.00 -11.40 -50.39
CA GLU A 451 19.25 -10.35 -51.08
C GLU A 451 18.33 -9.60 -50.12
N GLN A 452 17.66 -10.33 -49.23
CA GLN A 452 16.79 -9.75 -48.21
C GLN A 452 17.56 -8.89 -47.22
N LEU A 453 18.71 -9.37 -46.73
CA LEU A 453 19.56 -8.63 -45.81
C LEU A 453 20.18 -7.39 -46.49
N ALA A 454 20.59 -7.52 -47.75
CA ALA A 454 21.11 -6.39 -48.52
C ALA A 454 20.10 -5.24 -48.56
N VAL A 455 18.82 -5.51 -48.82
CA VAL A 455 17.77 -4.49 -48.83
C VAL A 455 17.61 -3.79 -47.46
N ALA A 456 17.78 -4.52 -46.35
CA ALA A 456 17.76 -3.92 -45.01
C ALA A 456 18.99 -3.04 -44.75
N LEU A 457 20.19 -3.47 -45.18
CA LEU A 457 21.42 -2.68 -45.08
C LEU A 457 21.32 -1.40 -45.90
N GLU A 458 20.77 -1.45 -47.10
CA GLU A 458 20.52 -0.26 -47.91
C GLU A 458 19.64 0.75 -47.19
N ALA A 459 18.56 0.28 -46.56
CA ALA A 459 17.69 1.14 -45.77
C ALA A 459 18.46 1.81 -44.60
N ALA A 460 19.31 1.06 -43.89
CA ALA A 460 20.15 1.62 -42.83
C ALA A 460 21.20 2.62 -43.35
N ILE A 461 21.82 2.37 -44.50
CA ILE A 461 22.77 3.27 -45.16
C ILE A 461 22.07 4.58 -45.54
N MET A 462 20.91 4.47 -46.20
CA MET A 462 20.11 5.62 -46.64
C MET A 462 19.64 6.46 -45.45
N ARG A 463 19.36 5.83 -44.30
CA ARG A 463 19.01 6.54 -43.07
C ARG A 463 20.23 7.08 -42.32
N GLY A 464 21.43 6.58 -42.61
CA GLY A 464 22.68 6.98 -41.95
C GLY A 464 22.85 6.41 -40.54
N SER A 465 22.25 5.25 -40.23
CA SER A 465 22.26 4.67 -38.89
C SER A 465 23.39 3.65 -38.70
N GLU A 466 24.51 4.09 -38.10
CA GLU A 466 25.68 3.23 -37.84
C GLU A 466 25.34 2.03 -36.94
N ALA A 467 24.53 2.24 -35.90
CA ALA A 467 24.12 1.18 -34.98
C ALA A 467 23.30 0.10 -35.70
N CYS A 468 22.37 0.48 -36.58
CA CYS A 468 21.60 -0.48 -37.37
C CYS A 468 22.51 -1.28 -38.32
N LEU A 469 23.48 -0.62 -38.96
CA LEU A 469 24.44 -1.31 -39.83
C LEU A 469 25.27 -2.34 -39.05
N LEU A 470 25.77 -1.96 -37.87
CA LEU A 470 26.54 -2.84 -37.01
C LEU A 470 25.76 -4.08 -36.57
N LEU A 471 24.47 -3.94 -36.27
CA LEU A 471 23.60 -5.06 -35.91
C LEU A 471 23.32 -5.96 -37.12
N LEU A 472 22.94 -5.39 -38.27
CA LEU A 472 22.64 -6.15 -39.48
C LEU A 472 23.86 -6.92 -40.01
N CYS A 473 25.06 -6.37 -39.88
CA CYS A 473 26.31 -7.05 -40.27
C CYS A 473 26.66 -8.27 -39.41
N GLN A 474 26.04 -8.42 -38.23
CA GLN A 474 26.25 -9.61 -37.39
C GLN A 474 25.46 -10.82 -37.89
N LEU A 475 24.51 -10.64 -38.80
CA LEU A 475 23.73 -11.75 -39.32
C LEU A 475 24.56 -12.64 -40.27
N PRO A 476 24.37 -13.97 -40.26
CA PRO A 476 25.16 -14.90 -41.06
C PRO A 476 25.17 -14.58 -42.56
N ALA A 477 24.04 -14.11 -43.10
CA ALA A 477 23.92 -13.76 -44.51
C ALA A 477 24.83 -12.60 -44.94
N ALA A 478 25.28 -11.74 -44.01
CA ALA A 478 26.20 -10.65 -44.32
C ALA A 478 27.59 -11.13 -44.73
N HIS A 479 27.97 -12.33 -44.29
CA HIS A 479 29.28 -12.92 -44.54
C HIS A 479 29.34 -13.65 -45.89
N GLN A 480 28.23 -13.62 -46.63
CA GLN A 480 28.06 -14.38 -47.85
C GLN A 480 27.59 -13.51 -49.03
N PHE A 481 27.71 -12.19 -48.95
CA PHE A 481 27.34 -11.33 -50.07
C PHE A 481 28.14 -11.66 -51.33
N SER A 482 27.49 -11.53 -52.49
CA SER A 482 28.19 -11.55 -53.76
C SER A 482 28.93 -10.23 -53.95
N GLU A 483 30.00 -10.26 -54.76
CA GLU A 483 30.76 -9.06 -55.12
C GLU A 483 29.86 -7.96 -55.72
N GLU A 484 28.79 -8.35 -56.42
CA GLU A 484 27.79 -7.41 -56.96
C GLU A 484 27.04 -6.67 -55.85
N VAL A 485 26.58 -7.38 -54.81
CA VAL A 485 25.88 -6.77 -53.68
C VAL A 485 26.83 -5.88 -52.87
N GLU A 486 28.08 -6.31 -52.67
CA GLU A 486 29.11 -5.52 -51.99
C GLU A 486 29.39 -4.20 -52.73
N ARG A 487 29.66 -4.25 -54.04
CA ARG A 487 29.87 -3.05 -54.86
C ARG A 487 28.66 -2.10 -54.81
N ARG A 488 27.44 -2.66 -54.77
CA ARG A 488 26.20 -1.87 -54.66
C ARG A 488 26.11 -1.13 -53.31
N LEU A 489 26.42 -1.81 -52.21
CA LEU A 489 26.43 -1.22 -50.86
C LEU A 489 27.55 -0.19 -50.70
N GLU A 490 28.75 -0.46 -51.23
CA GLU A 490 29.87 0.48 -51.25
C GLU A 490 29.53 1.77 -52.00
N TRP A 491 28.89 1.64 -53.17
CA TRP A 491 28.45 2.79 -53.95
C TRP A 491 27.42 3.64 -53.20
N LEU A 492 26.46 3.01 -52.50
CA LEU A 492 25.49 3.72 -51.66
C LEU A 492 26.17 4.44 -50.48
N LEU A 493 27.11 3.79 -49.80
CA LEU A 493 27.90 4.39 -48.72
C LEU A 493 28.72 5.58 -49.22
N ALA A 494 29.36 5.46 -50.39
CA ALA A 494 30.10 6.56 -51.01
C ALA A 494 29.18 7.73 -51.38
N SER A 495 27.93 7.46 -51.71
CA SER A 495 26.94 8.48 -52.12
C SER A 495 26.25 9.18 -50.95
N ALA A 496 26.21 8.58 -49.75
CA ALA A 496 25.66 9.17 -48.53
C ALA A 496 26.58 10.28 -47.96
N LYS A 497 26.48 11.49 -48.52
CA LYS A 497 27.38 12.64 -48.25
C LYS A 497 27.57 13.08 -46.78
N PRO A 498 26.59 13.03 -45.85
CA PRO A 498 26.81 13.55 -44.50
C PRO A 498 27.56 12.61 -43.53
N PHE A 499 27.82 11.35 -43.88
CA PHE A 499 28.33 10.34 -42.92
C PHE A 499 29.61 9.60 -43.37
N ARG A 500 30.26 10.09 -44.44
CA ARG A 500 31.34 9.41 -45.18
C ARG A 500 32.54 8.94 -44.35
N SER A 501 32.94 9.62 -43.27
CA SER A 501 34.23 9.31 -42.63
C SER A 501 34.17 8.18 -41.60
N ARG A 502 33.04 8.01 -40.88
CA ARG A 502 32.92 6.98 -39.82
C ARG A 502 32.34 5.67 -40.34
N MET A 503 31.19 5.71 -41.04
CA MET A 503 30.48 4.48 -41.46
C MET A 503 31.28 3.63 -42.45
N CYS A 504 31.97 4.23 -43.42
CA CYS A 504 32.78 3.47 -44.39
C CYS A 504 33.90 2.67 -43.72
N SER A 505 34.55 3.23 -42.69
CA SER A 505 35.68 2.56 -42.02
C SER A 505 35.25 1.32 -41.23
N VAL A 506 34.02 1.34 -40.68
CA VAL A 506 33.46 0.26 -39.88
C VAL A 506 32.92 -0.86 -40.78
N PHE A 507 32.19 -0.49 -41.84
CA PHE A 507 31.59 -1.45 -42.77
C PHE A 507 32.67 -2.20 -43.56
N VAL A 508 33.65 -1.48 -44.13
CA VAL A 508 34.74 -2.06 -44.94
C VAL A 508 35.66 -2.96 -44.10
N ARG A 509 35.81 -2.71 -42.80
CA ARG A 509 36.64 -3.55 -41.91
C ARG A 509 35.98 -4.86 -41.47
N ARG A 510 34.65 -4.96 -41.58
CA ARG A 510 33.90 -6.12 -41.05
C ARG A 510 33.34 -7.05 -42.10
N LEU A 511 33.23 -6.62 -43.35
CA LEU A 511 33.05 -7.58 -44.44
C LEU A 511 34.30 -8.47 -44.50
N PRO A 512 34.16 -9.81 -44.52
CA PRO A 512 35.31 -10.69 -44.64
C PRO A 512 36.05 -10.29 -45.91
N ALA A 513 37.32 -9.87 -45.76
CA ALA A 513 38.18 -9.66 -46.90
C ALA A 513 38.21 -10.99 -47.65
N GLN A 514 37.61 -11.03 -48.85
CA GLN A 514 37.66 -12.20 -49.71
C GLN A 514 39.14 -12.57 -49.89
N GLN A 515 39.53 -13.72 -49.36
CA GLN A 515 40.82 -14.34 -49.67
C GLN A 515 40.77 -15.01 -51.03
#